data_AF-A0A5U2CKX0-F1
#
_entry.id   AF-A0A5U2CKX0-F1
#
_cell.length_a   1.000
_cell.length_b   1.000
_cell.length_c   1.000
_cell.angle_alpha   90.00
_cell.angle_beta   90.00
_cell.angle_gamma   90.00
#
_symmetry.space_group_name_H-M   'P 1'
#
loop_
_entity.id
_entity.type
_entity.pdbx_description
1 polymer ?
#
loop_
_entity_poly.entity_id
_entity_poly.type
_entity_poly.pdbx_seq_one_letter_code
_entity_poly.pdbx_strand_id
1 'polypeptide(L)'
;MKKLSCVLSWIEHNLDKQITVSTLTTITGWSHRYLGTLFNTATGLSPAEYIRQRKLTQAAFMLRESSRSVTDISLMYGFEYLNTFSRTFKCFFGKSPREYRKADHWDMRIFCPSAIIKDIPCKVDYIHINETYFKSTQKSVIRLNYGVNLFVNVKNNQLYPEKDLNKIIMNFIFKNREKEDFLICGETGPGEYCDTIINIYAGKLKRSASHERNIVQIFNGDYIRFLFTGSPSDVISYHSWALGHGLHKHNALLRRGPTFTQFKLTPTPNIYTCLYYIPCISEGSVLQT
;
A
#
# COMPACT_ATOMS: atom_id res chain seq x y z
N MET A 1 -9.96 -15.58 27.71
CA MET A 1 -9.99 -14.10 27.78
C MET A 1 -9.87 -13.55 26.36
N LYS A 2 -10.81 -12.71 25.90
CA LYS A 2 -10.69 -12.05 24.59
C LYS A 2 -9.48 -11.11 24.64
N LYS A 3 -8.63 -11.12 23.61
CA LYS A 3 -7.44 -10.25 23.53
C LYS A 3 -7.76 -9.04 22.66
N LEU A 4 -7.22 -7.87 22.98
CA LEU A 4 -7.38 -6.66 22.17
C LEU A 4 -6.98 -6.90 20.70
N SER A 5 -5.91 -7.69 20.47
CA SER A 5 -5.47 -8.09 19.14
C SER A 5 -6.55 -8.80 18.31
N CYS A 6 -7.42 -9.59 18.94
CA CYS A 6 -8.54 -10.24 18.26
C CYS A 6 -9.61 -9.23 17.84
N VAL A 7 -9.86 -8.21 18.68
CA VAL A 7 -10.83 -7.14 18.39
C VAL A 7 -10.32 -6.24 17.28
N LEU A 8 -9.05 -5.83 17.34
CA LEU A 8 -8.40 -5.08 16.28
C LEU A 8 -8.43 -5.86 14.96
N SER A 9 -8.07 -7.15 14.98
CA SER A 9 -8.17 -8.02 13.81
C SER A 9 -9.60 -8.11 13.28
N TRP A 10 -10.59 -8.25 14.15
CA TRP A 10 -11.99 -8.23 13.72
C TRP A 10 -12.37 -6.92 13.04
N ILE A 11 -11.96 -5.76 13.59
CA ILE A 11 -12.19 -4.45 12.97
C ILE A 11 -11.59 -4.39 11.56
N GLU A 12 -10.32 -4.81 11.40
CA GLU A 12 -9.64 -4.80 10.10
C GLU A 12 -10.37 -5.59 9.02
N HIS A 13 -10.97 -6.72 9.39
CA HIS A 13 -11.73 -7.57 8.47
C HIS A 13 -13.19 -7.11 8.25
N ASN A 14 -13.63 -6.04 8.90
CA ASN A 14 -15.00 -5.54 8.84
C ASN A 14 -15.07 -4.03 8.57
N LEU A 15 -13.99 -3.41 8.09
CA LEU A 15 -13.94 -1.96 7.78
C LEU A 15 -14.97 -1.54 6.70
N ASP A 16 -15.44 -2.50 5.91
CA ASP A 16 -16.52 -2.35 4.92
C ASP A 16 -17.91 -2.17 5.56
N LYS A 17 -18.07 -2.55 6.83
CA LYS A 17 -19.34 -2.52 7.54
C LYS A 17 -19.47 -1.30 8.44
N GLN A 18 -20.69 -0.97 8.83
CA GLN A 18 -20.91 -0.03 9.93
C GLN A 18 -20.47 -0.68 11.25
N ILE A 19 -19.41 -0.14 11.84
CA ILE A 19 -18.91 -0.57 13.16
C ILE A 19 -19.13 0.57 14.13
N THR A 20 -19.88 0.29 15.20
CA THR A 20 -20.04 1.21 16.33
C THR A 20 -19.24 0.71 17.54
N VAL A 21 -18.98 1.59 18.50
CA VAL A 21 -18.36 1.14 19.77
C VAL A 21 -19.27 0.14 20.48
N SER A 22 -20.60 0.30 20.39
CA SER A 22 -21.58 -0.64 20.93
C SER A 22 -21.51 -2.02 20.27
N THR A 23 -21.20 -2.08 18.97
CA THR A 23 -20.90 -3.35 18.28
C THR A 23 -19.73 -4.06 18.96
N LEU A 24 -18.66 -3.33 19.31
CA LEU A 24 -17.49 -3.88 20.00
C LEU A 24 -17.81 -4.32 21.43
N THR A 25 -18.62 -3.57 22.18
CA THR A 25 -19.02 -3.98 23.54
C THR A 25 -19.82 -5.26 23.51
N THR A 26 -20.73 -5.43 22.55
CA THR A 26 -21.51 -6.67 22.38
C THR A 26 -20.62 -7.85 22.02
N ILE A 27 -19.69 -7.66 21.07
CA ILE A 27 -18.77 -8.73 20.65
C ILE A 27 -17.83 -9.13 21.77
N THR A 28 -17.39 -8.20 22.61
CA THR A 28 -16.34 -8.45 23.61
C THR A 28 -16.88 -8.76 25.00
N GLY A 29 -18.01 -8.18 25.39
CA GLY A 29 -18.47 -8.10 26.77
C GLY A 29 -17.77 -7.01 27.60
N TRP A 30 -16.96 -6.16 26.97
CA TRP A 30 -16.26 -5.07 27.64
C TRP A 30 -17.11 -3.81 27.72
N SER A 31 -16.89 -3.02 28.78
CA SER A 31 -17.50 -1.70 28.88
C SER A 31 -16.86 -0.71 27.90
N HIS A 32 -17.61 0.34 27.54
CA HIS A 32 -17.08 1.45 26.71
C HIS A 32 -15.79 2.05 27.29
N ARG A 33 -15.75 2.25 28.63
CA ARG A 33 -14.58 2.79 29.33
C ARG A 33 -13.37 1.88 29.16
N TYR A 34 -13.53 0.57 29.36
CA TYR A 34 -12.43 -0.37 29.25
C TYR A 34 -11.90 -0.48 27.81
N LEU A 35 -12.80 -0.49 26.81
CA LEU A 35 -12.43 -0.38 25.39
C LEU A 35 -11.65 0.90 25.11
N GLY A 36 -12.10 2.04 25.63
CA GLY A 36 -11.42 3.32 25.50
C GLY A 36 -9.99 3.26 26.01
N THR A 37 -9.79 2.75 27.23
CA THR A 37 -8.45 2.59 27.82
C THR A 37 -7.59 1.64 26.99
N LEU A 38 -8.09 0.47 26.59
CA LEU A 38 -7.32 -0.50 25.82
C LEU A 38 -6.88 0.04 24.46
N PHE A 39 -7.77 0.71 23.72
CA PHE A 39 -7.43 1.30 22.42
C PHE A 39 -6.45 2.45 22.57
N ASN A 40 -6.64 3.32 23.56
CA ASN A 40 -5.73 4.43 23.79
C ASN A 40 -4.31 3.93 24.14
N THR A 41 -4.20 2.93 25.02
CA THR A 41 -2.90 2.34 25.37
C THR A 41 -2.22 1.67 24.17
N ALA A 42 -2.98 1.04 23.28
CA ALA A 42 -2.41 0.30 22.15
C ALA A 42 -2.16 1.15 20.89
N THR A 43 -2.95 2.20 20.67
CA THR A 43 -2.98 2.94 19.39
C THR A 43 -2.92 4.46 19.56
N GLY A 44 -3.06 4.98 20.78
CA GLY A 44 -3.20 6.42 21.04
C GLY A 44 -4.55 7.01 20.61
N LEU A 45 -5.52 6.18 20.19
CA LEU A 45 -6.82 6.60 19.67
C LEU A 45 -7.95 5.99 20.48
N SER A 46 -9.11 6.65 20.51
CA SER A 46 -10.34 5.98 20.93
C SER A 46 -10.79 4.92 19.90
N PRO A 47 -11.64 3.94 20.28
CA PRO A 47 -12.13 2.94 19.33
C PRO A 47 -12.82 3.55 18.11
N ALA A 48 -13.62 4.61 18.33
CA ALA A 48 -14.33 5.29 17.25
C ALA A 48 -13.39 6.04 16.30
N GLU A 49 -12.35 6.70 16.84
CA GLU A 49 -11.33 7.36 16.04
C GLU A 49 -10.52 6.36 15.22
N TYR A 50 -10.07 5.26 15.83
CA TYR A 50 -9.34 4.20 15.13
C TYR A 50 -10.15 3.68 13.94
N ILE A 51 -11.41 3.29 14.16
CA ILE A 51 -12.29 2.78 13.08
C ILE A 51 -12.42 3.83 11.96
N ARG A 52 -12.70 5.08 12.31
CA ARG A 52 -12.91 6.16 11.34
C ARG A 52 -11.64 6.44 10.53
N GLN A 53 -10.50 6.60 11.19
CA GLN A 53 -9.23 6.90 10.52
C GLN A 53 -8.76 5.72 9.65
N ARG A 54 -9.00 4.48 10.07
CA ARG A 54 -8.71 3.30 9.23
C ARG A 54 -9.58 3.23 7.98
N LYS A 55 -10.89 3.46 8.10
CA LYS A 55 -11.78 3.57 6.94
C LYS A 55 -11.33 4.65 5.97
N LEU A 56 -10.99 5.84 6.46
CA LEU A 56 -10.49 6.94 5.63
C LEU A 56 -9.16 6.60 4.94
N THR A 57 -8.25 5.92 5.65
CA THR A 57 -6.96 5.48 5.08
C THR A 57 -7.15 4.45 3.97
N GLN A 58 -8.07 3.51 4.13
CA GLN A 58 -8.39 2.54 3.08
C GLN A 58 -9.11 3.21 1.89
N ALA A 59 -10.02 4.15 2.15
CA ALA A 59 -10.64 4.97 1.11
C ALA A 59 -9.60 5.80 0.34
N ALA A 60 -8.59 6.34 1.02
CA ALA A 60 -7.50 7.09 0.39
C ALA A 60 -6.66 6.20 -0.53
N PHE A 61 -6.33 4.98 -0.10
CA PHE A 61 -5.69 3.98 -0.97
C PHE A 61 -6.54 3.75 -2.23
N MET A 62 -7.85 3.51 -2.05
CA MET A 62 -8.78 3.31 -3.16
C MET A 62 -8.88 4.49 -4.13
N LEU A 63 -8.85 5.71 -3.62
CA LEU A 63 -8.90 6.90 -4.46
C LEU A 63 -7.66 7.03 -5.35
N ARG A 64 -6.49 6.54 -4.91
CA ARG A 64 -5.23 6.58 -5.68
C ARG A 64 -5.14 5.45 -6.70
N GLU A 65 -5.49 4.24 -6.29
CA GLU A 65 -5.21 3.04 -7.08
C GLU A 65 -6.35 2.65 -8.02
N SER A 66 -7.57 3.19 -7.84
CA SER A 66 -8.77 2.78 -8.61
C SER A 66 -9.47 3.92 -9.37
N SER A 67 -10.17 3.55 -10.43
CA SER A 67 -11.09 4.41 -11.18
C SER A 67 -12.47 4.57 -10.53
N ARG A 68 -12.79 3.82 -9.46
CA ARG A 68 -14.12 3.83 -8.81
C ARG A 68 -14.61 5.22 -8.46
N SER A 69 -15.92 5.45 -8.48
CA SER A 69 -16.45 6.76 -8.11
C SER A 69 -16.20 7.04 -6.63
N VAL A 70 -16.13 8.33 -6.27
CA VAL A 70 -16.02 8.74 -4.85
C VAL A 70 -17.24 8.23 -4.05
N THR A 71 -18.41 8.21 -4.69
CA THR A 71 -19.64 7.67 -4.11
C THR A 71 -19.50 6.21 -3.75
N ASP A 72 -19.05 5.37 -4.69
CA ASP A 72 -18.87 3.93 -4.45
C ASP A 72 -17.87 3.68 -3.33
N ILE A 73 -16.72 4.36 -3.37
CA ILE A 73 -15.70 4.25 -2.32
C ILE A 73 -16.28 4.65 -0.95
N SER A 74 -17.10 5.70 -0.88
CA SER A 74 -17.72 6.11 0.38
C SER A 74 -18.68 5.05 0.93
N LEU A 75 -19.51 4.47 0.07
CA LEU A 75 -20.47 3.41 0.44
C LEU A 75 -19.75 2.14 0.88
N MET A 76 -18.67 1.77 0.17
CA MET A 76 -17.86 0.59 0.47
C MET A 76 -17.24 0.62 1.87
N TYR A 77 -16.99 1.81 2.44
CA TYR A 77 -16.48 1.96 3.82
C TYR A 77 -17.58 2.35 4.81
N GLY A 78 -18.85 2.11 4.46
CA GLY A 78 -20.00 2.24 5.36
C GLY A 78 -20.40 3.68 5.69
N PHE A 79 -20.09 4.65 4.82
CA PHE A 79 -20.65 6.00 4.93
C PHE A 79 -22.00 6.06 4.23
N GLU A 80 -23.06 6.45 4.95
CA GLU A 80 -24.41 6.56 4.40
C GLU A 80 -24.56 7.73 3.42
N TYR A 81 -23.85 8.82 3.69
CA TYR A 81 -23.96 10.06 2.92
C TYR A 81 -22.60 10.53 2.41
N LEU A 82 -22.53 10.77 1.10
CA LEU A 82 -21.32 11.26 0.42
C LEU A 82 -20.81 12.59 0.99
N ASN A 83 -21.71 13.48 1.42
CA ASN A 83 -21.33 14.76 2.02
C ASN A 83 -20.59 14.56 3.35
N THR A 84 -21.05 13.62 4.17
CA THR A 84 -20.39 13.25 5.44
C THR A 84 -19.02 12.65 5.18
N PHE A 85 -18.91 11.74 4.21
CA PHE A 85 -17.61 11.20 3.79
C PHE A 85 -16.67 12.30 3.32
N SER A 86 -17.11 13.16 2.40
CA SER A 86 -16.26 14.20 1.80
C SER A 86 -15.77 15.21 2.83
N ARG A 87 -16.63 15.64 3.76
CA ARG A 87 -16.25 16.55 4.85
C ARG A 87 -15.24 15.89 5.80
N THR A 88 -15.50 14.64 6.20
CA THR A 88 -14.63 13.90 7.12
C THR A 88 -13.27 13.61 6.48
N PHE A 89 -13.28 13.20 5.20
CA PHE A 89 -12.07 12.94 4.42
C PHE A 89 -11.23 14.21 4.26
N LYS A 90 -11.84 15.35 3.89
CA LYS A 90 -11.14 16.64 3.79
C LYS A 90 -10.59 17.10 5.13
N CYS A 91 -11.33 16.91 6.22
CA CYS A 91 -10.85 17.23 7.56
C CYS A 91 -9.62 16.40 7.95
N PHE A 92 -9.56 15.13 7.52
CA PHE A 92 -8.48 14.22 7.87
C PHE A 92 -7.25 14.39 6.97
N PHE A 93 -7.42 14.52 5.65
CA PHE A 93 -6.33 14.59 4.66
C PHE A 93 -6.00 16.01 4.17
N GLY A 94 -6.75 17.03 4.58
CA GLY A 94 -6.62 18.41 4.08
C GLY A 94 -7.14 18.65 2.66
N LYS A 95 -7.40 17.58 1.89
CA LYS A 95 -7.88 17.63 0.49
C LYS A 95 -9.22 16.92 0.37
N SER A 96 -10.13 17.41 -0.48
CA SER A 96 -11.33 16.66 -0.84
C SER A 96 -10.97 15.34 -1.53
N PRO A 97 -11.84 14.32 -1.54
CA PRO A 97 -11.55 13.06 -2.22
C PRO A 97 -11.13 13.20 -3.69
N ARG A 98 -11.73 14.16 -4.41
CA ARG A 98 -11.41 14.42 -5.83
C ARG A 98 -10.03 15.09 -5.99
N GLU A 99 -9.72 16.08 -5.15
CA GLU A 99 -8.39 16.72 -5.14
C GLU A 99 -7.31 15.72 -4.73
N TYR A 100 -7.59 14.88 -3.73
CA TYR A 100 -6.70 13.83 -3.27
C TYR A 100 -6.38 12.82 -4.39
N ARG A 101 -7.39 12.38 -5.15
CA ARG A 101 -7.19 11.51 -6.31
C ARG A 101 -6.32 12.14 -7.39
N LYS A 102 -6.47 13.44 -7.65
CA LYS A 102 -5.73 14.17 -8.70
C LYS A 102 -4.35 14.64 -8.25
N ALA A 103 -4.01 14.51 -6.97
CA ALA A 103 -2.72 14.96 -6.47
C ALA A 103 -1.56 14.18 -7.11
N ASP A 104 -0.44 14.87 -7.28
CA ASP A 104 0.83 14.26 -7.71
C ASP A 104 1.62 13.66 -6.55
N HIS A 105 1.23 13.96 -5.31
CA HIS A 105 1.82 13.40 -4.12
C HIS A 105 0.84 13.32 -2.95
N TRP A 106 1.17 12.47 -1.98
CA TRP A 106 0.38 12.19 -0.78
C TRP A 106 1.25 12.13 0.46
N ASP A 107 0.78 12.76 1.53
CA ASP A 107 1.45 12.72 2.82
C ASP A 107 1.11 11.43 3.57
N MET A 108 2.08 10.53 3.68
CA MET A 108 1.90 9.23 4.33
C MET A 108 1.96 9.33 5.86
N ARG A 109 2.34 10.48 6.44
CA ARG A 109 2.31 10.73 7.88
C ARG A 109 0.89 10.75 8.44
N ILE A 110 -0.06 11.20 7.62
CA ILE A 110 -1.48 11.33 7.99
C ILE A 110 -2.17 9.96 8.02
N PHE A 111 -1.59 8.95 7.36
CA PHE A 111 -2.21 7.62 7.28
C PHE A 111 -2.31 6.98 8.65
N CYS A 112 -3.43 6.33 8.92
CA CYS A 112 -3.59 5.52 10.12
C CYS A 112 -3.19 4.08 9.78
N PRO A 113 -2.02 3.59 10.22
CA PRO A 113 -1.60 2.22 9.99
C PRO A 113 -2.46 1.23 10.78
N SER A 114 -2.45 -0.03 10.35
CA SER A 114 -3.05 -1.12 11.11
C SER A 114 -2.29 -1.48 12.35
N ALA A 115 -2.99 -1.46 13.48
CA ALA A 115 -2.45 -1.77 14.79
C ALA A 115 -2.11 -3.26 14.97
N ILE A 116 -2.57 -4.14 14.06
CA ILE A 116 -2.23 -5.58 14.11
C ILE A 116 -1.01 -5.94 13.27
N ILE A 117 -0.62 -5.06 12.36
CA ILE A 117 0.52 -5.29 11.48
C ILE A 117 1.77 -4.89 12.24
N LYS A 118 2.69 -5.84 12.34
CA LYS A 118 3.97 -5.62 13.01
C LYS A 118 4.91 -4.86 12.11
N ASP A 119 5.74 -4.04 12.72
CA ASP A 119 6.88 -3.45 12.03
C ASP A 119 7.83 -4.54 11.55
N ILE A 120 8.30 -4.37 10.31
CA ILE A 120 9.33 -5.21 9.74
C ILE A 120 10.66 -4.44 9.87
N PRO A 121 11.67 -5.00 10.56
CA PRO A 121 13.01 -4.40 10.58
C PRO A 121 13.53 -4.25 9.16
N CYS A 122 13.96 -3.04 8.80
CA CYS A 122 14.47 -2.75 7.48
C CYS A 122 15.51 -1.65 7.52
N LYS A 123 16.38 -1.65 6.49
CA LYS A 123 17.26 -0.53 6.21
C LYS A 123 16.60 0.33 5.12
N VAL A 124 16.59 1.63 5.35
CA VAL A 124 15.96 2.61 4.47
C VAL A 124 16.97 3.67 4.10
N ASP A 125 17.08 3.95 2.81
CA ASP A 125 17.91 5.03 2.27
C ASP A 125 17.07 5.95 1.40
N TYR A 126 17.32 7.26 1.45
CA TYR A 126 16.78 8.21 0.48
C TYR A 126 17.82 8.43 -0.61
N ILE A 127 17.41 8.27 -1.87
CA ILE A 127 18.31 8.40 -3.00
C ILE A 127 17.67 9.20 -4.12
N HIS A 128 18.50 9.97 -4.82
CA HIS A 128 18.10 10.61 -6.07
C HIS A 128 18.46 9.70 -7.24
N ILE A 129 17.51 9.48 -8.15
CA ILE A 129 17.72 8.69 -9.36
C ILE A 129 17.60 9.60 -10.57
N ASN A 130 18.68 9.70 -11.33
CA ASN A 130 18.64 10.34 -12.64
C ASN A 130 17.82 9.49 -13.60
N GLU A 131 17.23 10.13 -14.61
CA GLU A 131 16.40 9.46 -15.59
C GLU A 131 17.11 8.22 -16.17
N THR A 132 16.48 7.06 -15.96
CA THR A 132 17.06 5.76 -16.32
C THR A 132 16.02 4.93 -17.06
N TYR A 133 16.47 4.14 -18.02
CA TYR A 133 15.61 3.29 -18.84
C TYR A 133 15.99 1.84 -18.63
N PHE A 134 15.02 0.93 -18.61
CA PHE A 134 15.32 -0.49 -18.62
C PHE A 134 14.56 -1.20 -19.73
N LYS A 135 15.21 -2.22 -20.30
CA LYS A 135 14.62 -3.04 -21.35
C LYS A 135 13.78 -4.13 -20.69
N SER A 136 12.46 -4.04 -20.83
CA SER A 136 11.55 -5.10 -20.45
C SER A 136 11.75 -6.30 -21.38
N THR A 137 11.92 -7.47 -20.80
CA THR A 137 11.93 -8.77 -21.50
C THR A 137 10.58 -9.47 -21.39
N GLN A 138 9.82 -9.16 -20.33
CA GLN A 138 8.50 -9.71 -20.09
C GLN A 138 7.59 -8.63 -19.52
N LYS A 139 6.32 -8.65 -19.94
CA LYS A 139 5.25 -7.80 -19.44
C LYS A 139 4.08 -8.68 -19.01
N SER A 140 3.50 -8.36 -17.85
CA SER A 140 2.21 -8.87 -17.41
C SER A 140 1.27 -7.71 -17.17
N VAL A 141 0.01 -7.88 -17.56
CA VAL A 141 -1.06 -6.91 -17.34
C VAL A 141 -2.12 -7.63 -16.53
N ILE A 142 -2.34 -7.16 -15.30
CA ILE A 142 -3.33 -7.71 -14.40
C ILE A 142 -4.47 -6.70 -14.30
N ARG A 143 -5.69 -7.14 -14.61
CA ARG A 143 -6.91 -6.34 -14.46
C ARG A 143 -7.59 -6.73 -13.17
N LEU A 144 -7.88 -5.75 -12.32
CA LEU A 144 -8.45 -5.95 -11.00
C LEU A 144 -9.79 -5.26 -10.91
N ASN A 145 -10.79 -6.02 -10.44
CA ASN A 145 -12.04 -5.49 -9.95
C ASN A 145 -12.04 -5.62 -8.45
N TYR A 146 -11.90 -4.49 -7.80
CA TYR A 146 -12.01 -4.35 -6.38
C TYR A 146 -13.46 -4.66 -5.95
N GLY A 147 -13.73 -5.88 -5.51
CA GLY A 147 -15.00 -6.19 -4.84
C GLY A 147 -15.20 -5.31 -3.58
N VAL A 148 -16.28 -5.56 -2.82
CA VAL A 148 -16.52 -4.86 -1.54
C VAL A 148 -15.38 -5.12 -0.53
N ASN A 149 -14.71 -6.27 -0.65
CA ASN A 149 -13.53 -6.63 0.12
C ASN A 149 -12.25 -6.30 -0.66
N LEU A 150 -11.57 -5.24 -0.24
CA LEU A 150 -10.37 -4.77 -0.91
C LEU A 150 -9.08 -5.21 -0.23
N PHE A 151 -8.36 -6.10 -0.93
CA PHE A 151 -6.89 -6.18 -1.05
C PHE A 151 -6.05 -6.40 0.19
N VAL A 152 -6.68 -6.62 1.33
CA VAL A 152 -6.01 -7.05 2.53
C VAL A 152 -6.91 -8.03 3.27
N ASN A 153 -6.64 -9.31 3.11
CA ASN A 153 -7.04 -10.27 4.14
C ASN A 153 -5.90 -10.28 5.16
N VAL A 154 -6.16 -9.93 6.43
CA VAL A 154 -5.12 -10.03 7.47
C VAL A 154 -5.16 -11.41 8.08
N LYS A 155 -4.49 -12.37 7.43
CA LYS A 155 -4.30 -13.69 8.03
C LYS A 155 -3.06 -13.64 8.93
N ASN A 156 -3.12 -14.15 10.16
CA ASN A 156 -1.96 -14.24 11.05
C ASN A 156 -1.13 -12.94 11.20
N ASN A 157 -1.75 -11.76 11.19
CA ASN A 157 -1.09 -10.45 11.27
C ASN A 157 -0.21 -10.05 10.05
N GLN A 158 -0.43 -10.67 8.89
CA GLN A 158 0.21 -10.31 7.62
C GLN A 158 -0.82 -9.83 6.59
N LEU A 159 -0.44 -8.82 5.78
CA LEU A 159 -1.23 -8.32 4.66
C LEU A 159 -1.20 -9.34 3.51
N TYR A 160 -2.35 -9.91 3.12
CA TYR A 160 -2.45 -10.69 1.89
C TYR A 160 -3.35 -9.98 0.86
N PRO A 161 -2.81 -9.66 -0.34
CA PRO A 161 -3.62 -9.52 -1.53
C PRO A 161 -4.47 -10.78 -1.77
N GLU A 162 -5.54 -10.68 -2.56
CA GLU A 162 -6.38 -11.83 -2.93
C GLU A 162 -5.51 -13.04 -3.33
N LYS A 163 -5.85 -14.25 -2.84
CA LYS A 163 -4.97 -15.44 -2.91
C LYS A 163 -4.46 -15.71 -4.32
N ASP A 164 -5.29 -15.46 -5.32
CA ASP A 164 -4.94 -15.67 -6.72
C ASP A 164 -3.98 -14.60 -7.24
N LEU A 165 -4.16 -13.34 -6.83
CA LEU A 165 -3.26 -12.26 -7.21
C LEU A 165 -1.84 -12.47 -6.70
N ASN A 166 -1.68 -12.85 -5.43
CA ASN A 166 -0.36 -13.17 -4.88
C ASN A 166 0.32 -14.27 -5.67
N LYS A 167 -0.41 -15.34 -5.99
CA LYS A 167 0.14 -16.45 -6.78
C LYS A 167 0.53 -16.00 -8.19
N ILE A 168 -0.28 -15.16 -8.83
CA ILE A 168 0.02 -14.60 -10.16
C ILE A 168 1.28 -13.73 -10.11
N ILE A 169 1.36 -12.79 -9.17
CA ILE A 169 2.51 -11.88 -9.00
C ILE A 169 3.76 -12.69 -8.68
N MET A 170 3.69 -13.62 -7.74
CA MET A 170 4.81 -14.48 -7.34
C MET A 170 5.33 -15.31 -8.51
N ASN A 171 4.42 -15.95 -9.26
CA ASN A 171 4.79 -16.70 -10.45
C ASN A 171 5.40 -15.81 -11.52
N PHE A 172 4.90 -14.59 -11.73
CA PHE A 172 5.49 -13.68 -12.71
C PHE A 172 6.89 -13.21 -12.31
N ILE A 173 7.06 -12.84 -11.03
CA ILE A 173 8.31 -12.26 -10.53
C ILE A 173 9.40 -13.31 -10.42
N PHE A 174 9.12 -14.49 -9.85
CA PHE A 174 10.17 -15.41 -9.42
C PHE A 174 10.31 -16.67 -10.28
N LYS A 175 9.30 -17.04 -11.09
CA LYS A 175 9.36 -18.28 -11.87
C LYS A 175 10.53 -18.24 -12.86
N ASN A 176 11.39 -19.25 -12.77
CA ASN A 176 12.57 -19.43 -13.63
C ASN A 176 13.63 -18.32 -13.50
N ARG A 177 13.73 -17.62 -12.36
CA ARG A 177 14.68 -16.51 -12.13
C ARG A 177 15.66 -16.76 -10.99
N GLU A 178 16.33 -17.90 -11.03
CA GLU A 178 17.28 -18.32 -9.97
C GLU A 178 18.76 -18.14 -10.36
N LYS A 179 19.05 -17.62 -11.56
CA LYS A 179 20.39 -17.64 -12.15
C LYS A 179 21.09 -16.28 -12.25
N GLU A 180 20.33 -15.20 -12.29
CA GLU A 180 20.87 -13.85 -12.40
C GLU A 180 19.99 -12.81 -11.69
N ASP A 181 20.61 -11.68 -11.34
CA ASP A 181 19.91 -10.50 -10.84
C ASP A 181 18.91 -9.96 -11.88
N PHE A 182 17.78 -9.45 -11.41
CA PHE A 182 16.73 -8.93 -12.29
C PHE A 182 16.02 -7.72 -11.68
N LEU A 183 15.37 -6.95 -12.54
CA LEU A 183 14.59 -5.77 -12.16
C LEU A 183 13.12 -6.01 -12.48
N ILE A 184 12.26 -5.65 -11.54
CA ILE A 184 10.80 -5.58 -11.72
C ILE A 184 10.37 -4.13 -11.59
N CYS A 185 9.55 -3.65 -12.52
CA CYS A 185 8.86 -2.37 -12.39
C CYS A 185 7.35 -2.62 -12.36
N GLY A 186 6.68 -1.98 -11.41
CA GLY A 186 5.24 -2.04 -11.22
C GLY A 186 4.63 -0.66 -11.35
N GLU A 187 3.61 -0.57 -12.17
CA GLU A 187 2.77 0.62 -12.30
C GLU A 187 1.31 0.24 -12.14
N THR A 188 0.59 1.03 -11.36
CA THR A 188 -0.85 0.89 -11.16
C THR A 188 -1.56 2.08 -11.78
N GLY A 189 -2.65 1.82 -12.51
CA GLY A 189 -3.48 2.87 -13.10
C GLY A 189 -4.96 2.49 -13.18
N PRO A 190 -5.84 3.47 -13.44
CA PRO A 190 -7.26 3.22 -13.63
C PRO A 190 -7.50 2.33 -14.87
N GLY A 191 -8.43 1.38 -14.75
CA GLY A 191 -8.86 0.55 -15.88
C GLY A 191 -10.11 1.09 -16.59
N GLU A 192 -10.26 0.74 -17.87
CA GLU A 192 -11.43 1.09 -18.70
C GLU A 192 -12.63 0.16 -18.41
N TYR A 193 -12.36 -1.14 -18.23
CA TYR A 193 -13.37 -2.19 -17.93
C TYR A 193 -13.09 -2.89 -16.60
N CYS A 194 -12.23 -2.28 -15.79
CA CYS A 194 -11.92 -2.75 -14.46
C CYS A 194 -11.54 -1.58 -13.56
N ASP A 195 -11.55 -1.77 -12.25
CA ASP A 195 -11.19 -0.70 -11.33
C ASP A 195 -9.73 -0.26 -11.52
N THR A 196 -8.85 -1.24 -11.74
CA THR A 196 -7.40 -1.01 -11.75
C THR A 196 -6.69 -1.95 -12.70
N ILE A 197 -5.67 -1.43 -13.37
CA ILE A 197 -4.70 -2.18 -14.15
C ILE A 197 -3.35 -2.10 -13.45
N ILE A 198 -2.77 -3.27 -13.15
CA ILE A 198 -1.38 -3.37 -12.69
C ILE A 198 -0.55 -3.86 -13.88
N ASN A 199 0.37 -3.01 -14.32
CA ASN A 199 1.39 -3.38 -15.28
C ASN A 199 2.66 -3.79 -14.53
N ILE A 200 3.13 -5.00 -14.78
CA ILE A 200 4.38 -5.51 -14.21
C ILE A 200 5.33 -5.82 -15.35
N TYR A 201 6.52 -5.24 -15.29
CA TYR A 201 7.55 -5.38 -16.29
C TYR A 201 8.78 -6.02 -15.63
N ALA A 202 9.28 -7.11 -16.20
CA ALA A 202 10.53 -7.71 -15.78
C ALA A 202 11.60 -7.45 -16.83
N GLY A 203 12.82 -7.16 -16.39
CA GLY A 203 13.91 -6.82 -17.31
C GLY A 203 15.26 -6.64 -16.64
N LYS A 204 16.17 -6.02 -17.39
CA LYS A 204 17.53 -5.66 -16.94
C LYS A 204 17.77 -4.17 -17.19
N LEU A 205 18.55 -3.54 -16.30
CA LEU A 205 18.90 -2.13 -16.40
C LEU A 205 19.72 -1.87 -17.67
N LYS A 206 19.39 -0.80 -18.41
CA LYS A 206 20.23 -0.27 -19.50
C LYS A 206 20.66 1.16 -19.15
N ARG A 207 21.83 1.58 -19.63
CA ARG A 207 22.36 2.93 -19.39
C ARG A 207 21.98 3.95 -20.47
N SER A 208 21.29 3.55 -21.55
CA SER A 208 20.90 4.46 -22.64
C SER A 208 19.48 4.17 -23.14
N ALA A 209 18.78 5.24 -23.53
CA ALA A 209 17.54 5.17 -24.29
C ALA A 209 17.83 4.58 -25.67
N SER A 210 17.18 3.48 -26.02
CA SER A 210 17.12 2.98 -27.41
C SER A 210 15.69 3.08 -27.91
N HIS A 211 15.48 3.28 -29.22
CA HIS A 211 14.14 3.32 -29.82
C HIS A 211 13.47 1.92 -29.91
N GLU A 212 13.80 1.01 -28.97
CA GLU A 212 13.32 -0.36 -28.94
C GLU A 212 11.91 -0.46 -28.33
N ARG A 213 11.08 -1.34 -28.88
CA ARG A 213 9.65 -1.50 -28.54
C ARG A 213 9.32 -1.96 -27.10
N ASN A 214 10.26 -2.00 -26.16
CA ASN A 214 10.06 -2.54 -24.80
C ASN A 214 10.83 -1.76 -23.71
N ILE A 215 10.98 -0.45 -23.86
CA ILE A 215 11.61 0.36 -22.82
C ILE A 215 10.55 0.83 -21.82
N VAL A 216 10.87 0.66 -20.53
CA VAL A 216 10.14 1.24 -19.42
C VAL A 216 11.03 2.31 -18.79
N GLN A 217 10.48 3.51 -18.65
CA GLN A 217 11.16 4.66 -18.07
C GLN A 217 11.04 4.64 -16.54
N ILE A 218 12.16 4.83 -15.87
CA ILE A 218 12.22 5.18 -14.45
C ILE A 218 12.40 6.68 -14.40
N PHE A 219 11.39 7.39 -13.91
CA PHE A 219 11.39 8.84 -13.87
C PHE A 219 12.51 9.37 -12.98
N ASN A 220 13.06 10.51 -13.39
CA ASN A 220 13.93 11.29 -12.53
C ASN A 220 13.18 11.63 -11.22
N GLY A 221 13.90 11.57 -10.11
CA GLY A 221 13.52 12.21 -8.87
C GLY A 221 14.00 11.45 -7.64
N ASP A 222 13.44 11.81 -6.50
CA ASP A 222 13.77 11.17 -5.23
C ASP A 222 12.98 9.88 -5.04
N TYR A 223 13.65 8.91 -4.44
CA TYR A 223 13.11 7.61 -4.10
C TYR A 223 13.51 7.26 -2.66
N ILE A 224 12.55 6.71 -1.93
CA ILE A 224 12.83 5.99 -0.70
C ILE A 224 13.07 4.53 -1.06
N ARG A 225 14.23 4.03 -0.65
CA ARG A 225 14.71 2.68 -0.94
C ARG A 225 14.65 1.82 0.30
N PHE A 226 13.85 0.77 0.24
CA PHE A 226 13.66 -0.23 1.28
C PHE A 226 14.49 -1.48 0.95
N LEU A 227 15.43 -1.85 1.83
CA LEU A 227 16.25 -3.06 1.70
C LEU A 227 15.69 -4.17 2.60
N PHE A 228 15.44 -5.35 2.01
CA PHE A 228 14.99 -6.53 2.73
C PHE A 228 15.55 -7.81 2.08
N THR A 229 15.75 -8.85 2.89
CA THR A 229 16.16 -10.17 2.41
C THR A 229 15.20 -11.21 2.97
N GLY A 230 14.63 -12.03 2.10
CA GLY A 230 13.69 -13.06 2.51
C GLY A 230 13.20 -13.94 1.37
N SER A 231 12.25 -14.81 1.68
CA SER A 231 11.60 -15.64 0.66
C SER A 231 10.72 -14.78 -0.26
N PRO A 232 10.37 -15.27 -1.46
CA PRO A 232 9.39 -14.64 -2.33
C PRO A 232 8.12 -14.15 -1.62
N SER A 233 7.53 -14.96 -0.73
CA SER A 233 6.32 -14.58 0.01
C SER A 233 6.58 -13.47 1.02
N ASP A 234 7.75 -13.47 1.66
CA ASP A 234 8.13 -12.40 2.59
C ASP A 234 8.35 -11.09 1.84
N VAL A 235 8.94 -11.14 0.63
CA VAL A 235 9.16 -9.94 -0.19
C VAL A 235 7.83 -9.31 -0.62
N ILE A 236 6.83 -10.09 -1.03
CA ILE A 236 5.51 -9.54 -1.41
C ILE A 236 4.82 -8.91 -0.19
N SER A 237 4.89 -9.58 0.96
CA SER A 237 4.37 -9.04 2.23
C SER A 237 5.09 -7.74 2.61
N TYR A 238 6.41 -7.70 2.41
CA TYR A 238 7.26 -6.56 2.68
C TYR A 238 6.98 -5.37 1.75
N HIS A 239 6.78 -5.59 0.44
CA HIS A 239 6.37 -4.52 -0.48
C HIS A 239 5.02 -3.91 -0.06
N SER A 240 4.06 -4.76 0.33
CA SER A 240 2.75 -4.32 0.81
C SER A 240 2.86 -3.50 2.10
N TRP A 241 3.71 -3.95 3.03
CA TRP A 241 4.02 -3.22 4.26
C TRP A 241 4.71 -1.88 3.96
N ALA A 242 5.70 -1.86 3.06
CA ALA A 242 6.48 -0.68 2.72
C ALA A 242 5.60 0.43 2.15
N LEU A 243 4.71 0.13 1.19
CA LEU A 243 3.78 1.10 0.58
C LEU A 243 2.73 1.69 1.55
N GLY A 244 2.53 1.08 2.72
CA GLY A 244 1.63 1.57 3.75
C GLY A 244 2.40 2.00 4.99
N HIS A 245 2.57 1.05 5.92
CA HIS A 245 3.24 1.22 7.21
C HIS A 245 4.67 1.75 7.09
N GLY A 246 5.45 1.26 6.13
CA GLY A 246 6.84 1.69 5.95
C GLY A 246 6.94 3.17 5.61
N LEU A 247 6.20 3.65 4.61
CA LEU A 247 6.16 5.06 4.25
C LEU A 247 5.67 5.94 5.39
N HIS A 248 4.63 5.51 6.12
CA HIS A 248 4.14 6.22 7.30
C HIS A 248 5.21 6.34 8.38
N LYS A 249 5.87 5.23 8.72
CA LYS A 249 6.94 5.16 9.73
C LYS A 249 8.13 6.07 9.39
N HIS A 250 8.45 6.21 8.12
CA HIS A 250 9.56 7.04 7.63
C HIS A 250 9.12 8.45 7.22
N ASN A 251 7.90 8.86 7.56
CA ASN A 251 7.36 10.19 7.32
C ASN A 251 7.42 10.64 5.84
N ALA A 252 7.30 9.68 4.91
CA ALA A 252 7.54 9.94 3.50
C ALA A 252 6.35 10.65 2.82
N LEU A 253 6.67 11.55 1.90
CA LEU A 253 5.71 12.07 0.92
C LEU A 253 5.76 11.16 -0.31
N LEU A 254 4.72 10.36 -0.52
CA LEU A 254 4.62 9.47 -1.68
C LEU A 254 4.36 10.31 -2.92
N ARG A 255 5.22 10.19 -3.94
CA ARG A 255 5.01 10.81 -5.25
C ARG A 255 4.30 9.81 -6.17
N ARG A 256 3.44 10.29 -7.06
CA ARG A 256 2.83 9.46 -8.10
C ARG A 256 3.91 8.96 -9.05
N GLY A 257 3.88 7.67 -9.35
CA GLY A 257 4.74 7.07 -10.35
C GLY A 257 4.93 5.57 -10.15
N PRO A 258 5.62 4.91 -11.10
CA PRO A 258 5.96 3.51 -11.00
C PRO A 258 6.93 3.26 -9.84
N THR A 259 6.74 2.12 -9.20
CA THR A 259 7.72 1.56 -8.26
C THR A 259 8.59 0.55 -8.99
N PHE A 260 9.77 0.28 -8.47
CA PHE A 260 10.58 -0.79 -9.02
C PHE A 260 11.41 -1.47 -7.95
N THR A 261 11.75 -2.73 -8.18
CA THR A 261 12.53 -3.57 -7.27
C THR A 261 13.69 -4.17 -8.03
N GLN A 262 14.90 -3.99 -7.50
CA GLN A 262 16.06 -4.76 -7.92
C GLN A 262 16.18 -5.99 -7.02
N PHE A 263 16.18 -7.17 -7.64
CA PHE A 263 16.38 -8.44 -6.97
C PHE A 263 17.80 -8.90 -7.18
N LYS A 264 18.49 -9.15 -6.07
CA LYS A 264 19.81 -9.78 -6.05
C LYS A 264 19.69 -11.19 -5.52
N LEU A 265 20.33 -12.12 -6.22
CA LEU A 265 20.38 -13.51 -5.76
C LEU A 265 21.25 -13.63 -4.51
N THR A 266 20.85 -14.54 -3.63
CA THR A 266 21.67 -14.95 -2.49
C THR A 266 22.21 -16.37 -2.72
N PRO A 267 23.25 -16.79 -1.97
CA PRO A 267 23.72 -18.18 -2.02
C PRO A 267 22.65 -19.20 -1.60
N THR A 268 21.68 -18.78 -0.78
CA THR A 268 20.54 -19.61 -0.37
C THR A 268 19.45 -19.61 -1.43
N PRO A 269 19.05 -20.79 -1.96
CA PRO A 269 17.96 -20.89 -2.92
C PRO A 269 16.67 -20.29 -2.37
N ASN A 270 15.87 -19.67 -3.25
CA ASN A 270 14.60 -19.02 -2.88
C ASN A 270 14.71 -17.94 -1.80
N ILE A 271 15.90 -17.38 -1.59
CA ILE A 271 16.09 -16.17 -0.78
C ILE A 271 16.68 -15.09 -1.68
N TYR A 272 16.06 -13.92 -1.63
CA TYR A 272 16.40 -12.78 -2.48
C TYR A 272 16.66 -11.57 -1.61
N THR A 273 17.70 -10.80 -1.94
CA THR A 273 17.87 -9.45 -1.42
C THR A 273 17.14 -8.49 -2.36
N CYS A 274 16.08 -7.86 -1.88
CA CYS A 274 15.30 -6.88 -2.63
C CYS A 274 15.66 -5.45 -2.22
N LEU A 275 15.90 -4.61 -3.22
CA LEU A 275 16.01 -3.16 -3.08
C LEU A 275 14.75 -2.58 -3.71
N TYR A 276 13.79 -2.19 -2.88
CA TYR A 276 12.49 -1.70 -3.33
C TYR A 276 12.46 -0.17 -3.32
N TYR A 277 12.26 0.43 -4.49
CA TYR A 277 12.31 1.85 -4.72
C TYR A 277 10.90 2.40 -4.93
N ILE A 278 10.49 3.31 -4.04
CA ILE A 278 9.19 3.97 -4.09
C ILE A 278 9.44 5.46 -4.35
N PRO A 279 8.81 6.05 -5.37
CA PRO A 279 8.98 7.47 -5.67
C PRO A 279 8.48 8.32 -4.51
N CYS A 280 9.30 9.26 -4.05
CA CYS A 280 8.95 10.18 -2.97
C CYS A 280 9.35 11.61 -3.29
N ILE A 281 9.01 12.53 -2.40
CA ILE A 281 9.48 13.92 -2.41
C ILE A 281 10.38 14.09 -1.19
N SER A 282 11.61 14.57 -1.37
CA SER A 282 12.46 14.95 -0.24
C SER A 282 11.95 16.25 0.39
N GLU A 283 12.06 16.37 1.71
CA GLU A 283 11.57 17.55 2.45
C GLU A 283 12.18 18.88 1.94
N GLY A 284 13.37 18.85 1.35
CA GLY A 284 14.01 20.03 0.74
C GLY A 284 13.27 20.62 -0.47
N SER A 285 12.44 19.83 -1.15
CA SER A 285 11.68 20.27 -2.34
C SER A 285 10.30 20.84 -2.05
N VAL A 286 9.76 20.70 -0.83
CA VAL A 286 8.40 21.14 -0.46
C VAL A 286 8.35 22.64 -0.14
N LEU A 287 9.50 23.27 0.13
CA LEU A 287 9.62 24.69 0.46
C LEU A 287 9.64 25.63 -0.77
N GLN A 288 9.41 25.12 -1.99
CA GLN A 288 9.46 25.92 -3.23
C GLN A 288 8.13 26.01 -4.00
N THR A 289 7.01 25.55 -3.43
CA THR A 289 5.66 25.67 -4.03
C THR A 289 4.67 26.20 -3.03
#